data_AF-A0A954K6C4-F1
#
_entry.id   AF-A0A954K6C4-F1
#
_cell.length_a   1.000
_cell.length_b   1.000
_cell.length_c   1.000
_cell.angle_alpha   90.00
_cell.angle_beta   90.00
_cell.angle_gamma   90.00
#
_symmetry.space_group_name_H-M   'P 1'
#
loop_
_entity.id
_entity.type
_entity.pdbx_description
1 polymer ?
#
loop_
_entity_poly.entity_id
_entity_poly.type
_entity_poly.pdbx_seq_one_letter_code
_entity_poly.pdbx_strand_id
1 'polypeptide(L)' 'MGDQLLVGVNGAAGRMGQRVAVLVYQDPDLKLGAALESANSPALG' A
#
# COMPACT_ATOMS: atom_id res chain seq x y z
N MET A 1 9.82 -6.14 19.95
CA MET A 1 9.49 -5.30 18.79
C MET A 1 10.61 -5.50 17.79
N GLY A 2 10.40 -6.38 16.81
CA GLY A 2 11.34 -6.58 15.70
C GLY A 2 11.23 -5.42 14.71
N ASP A 3 12.19 -5.33 13.79
CA ASP A 3 12.13 -4.35 12.70
C ASP A 3 11.00 -4.75 11.74
N GLN A 4 10.14 -3.80 11.36
CA GLN A 4 9.01 -4.06 10.47
C GLN A 4 9.47 -4.09 9.01
N LEU A 5 8.93 -5.01 8.20
CA LEU A 5 9.19 -5.02 6.77
C LEU A 5 8.43 -3.88 6.10
N LEU A 6 9.15 -3.00 5.40
CA LEU A 6 8.56 -1.93 4.61
C LEU A 6 8.01 -2.45 3.29
N VAL A 7 6.73 -2.20 3.04
CA VAL A 7 6.02 -2.62 1.83
C VAL A 7 5.69 -1.40 0.97
N GLY A 8 6.10 -1.45 -0.30
CA GLY A 8 5.68 -0.51 -1.34
C GLY A 8 4.57 -1.10 -2.20
N VAL A 9 3.52 -0.32 -2.47
CA VAL A 9 2.38 -0.75 -3.32
C VAL A 9 2.31 0.12 -4.56
N ASN A 10 2.46 -0.49 -5.74
CA ASN A 10 2.20 0.15 -7.04
C ASN A 10 0.74 -0.09 -7.46
N GLY A 11 0.10 0.93 -8.05
CA GLY A 11 -1.33 0.89 -8.33
C GLY A 11 -2.17 0.97 -7.05
N ALA A 12 -1.69 1.76 -6.07
CA ALA A 12 -2.24 1.80 -4.72
C ALA A 12 -3.70 2.28 -4.66
N ALA A 13 -4.12 3.12 -5.61
CA ALA A 13 -5.50 3.61 -5.68
C ALA A 13 -6.44 2.61 -6.37
N GLY A 14 -5.91 1.64 -7.11
CA GLY A 14 -6.68 0.57 -7.74
C GLY A 14 -7.28 -0.43 -6.74
N ARG A 15 -8.26 -1.21 -7.19
CA ARG A 15 -9.00 -2.20 -6.38
C ARG A 15 -8.09 -3.15 -5.60
N MET A 16 -6.98 -3.61 -6.20
CA MET A 16 -6.05 -4.51 -5.51
C MET A 16 -5.07 -3.77 -4.62
N GLY A 17 -4.57 -2.60 -5.05
CA GLY A 17 -3.67 -1.78 -4.23
C GLY A 17 -4.30 -1.40 -2.90
N GLN A 18 -5.58 -1.01 -2.92
CA GLN A 18 -6.35 -0.73 -1.70
C GLN A 18 -6.45 -1.95 -0.78
N ARG A 19 -6.68 -3.16 -1.32
CA ARG A 19 -6.76 -4.39 -0.53
C ARG A 19 -5.41 -4.78 0.08
N VAL A 20 -4.33 -4.64 -0.68
CA VAL A 20 -2.97 -4.88 -0.18
C VAL A 20 -2.64 -3.89 0.95
N ALA A 21 -2.96 -2.61 0.78
CA ALA A 21 -2.75 -1.61 1.84
C ALA A 21 -3.48 -1.99 3.13
N VAL A 22 -4.74 -2.43 3.05
CA VAL A 22 -5.50 -2.92 4.21
C VAL A 22 -4.82 -4.13 4.87
N LEU A 23 -4.38 -5.12 4.09
CA LEU A 23 -3.70 -6.30 4.64
C LEU A 23 -2.38 -5.94 5.33
N VAL A 24 -1.63 -4.97 4.78
CA VAL A 24 -0.40 -4.46 5.41
C VAL A 24 -0.70 -3.84 6.79
N TYR A 25 -1.82 -3.14 6.96
CA TYR A 25 -2.21 -2.59 8.27
C TYR A 25 -2.69 -3.65 9.27
N GLN A 26 -3.07 -4.85 8.81
CA GLN A 26 -3.55 -5.93 9.66
C GLN A 26 -2.42 -6.84 10.16
N ASP A 27 -1.22 -6.73 9.58
CA ASP A 27 -0.07 -7.53 9.93
C ASP A 27 0.93 -6.69 10.78
N PRO A 28 1.19 -7.07 12.04
CA PRO A 28 2.09 -6.31 12.91
C PRO A 28 3.56 -6.31 12.43
N ASP A 29 3.95 -7.27 11.59
CA ASP A 29 5.31 -7.38 11.08
C ASP A 29 5.53 -6.54 9.81
N LEU A 30 4.46 -5.94 9.26
CA LEU A 30 4.51 -5.13 8.05
C LEU A 30 4.23 -3.65 8.33
N LYS A 31 4.75 -2.79 7.46
CA LYS A 31 4.44 -1.36 7.45
C LYS A 31 4.39 -0.83 6.02
N LEU A 32 3.36 -0.06 5.71
CA LEU A 32 3.24 0.59 4.40
C LEU A 32 4.29 1.71 4.30
N GLY A 33 5.29 1.51 3.45
CA GLY A 33 6.41 2.45 3.24
C GLY A 33 6.21 3.35 2.03
N ALA A 34 5.47 2.89 1.02
CA ALA A 34 5.14 3.68 -0.17
C ALA A 34 3.81 3.23 -0.78
N ALA A 35 3.06 4.18 -1.32
CA ALA A 35 1.84 3.95 -2.09
C ALA A 35 1.91 4.80 -3.36
N LEU A 36 2.15 4.16 -4.49
CA LEU A 36 2.35 4.79 -5.78
C LEU A 36 1.17 4.50 -6.71
N GLU A 37 0.83 5.46 -7.54
CA GLU A 37 -0.20 5.33 -8.55
C GLU A 37 0.20 6.10 -9.80
N SER A 38 -0.34 5.68 -10.95
CA SER A 38 -0.24 6.43 -12.20
C SER A 38 -0.77 7.85 -12.00
N ALA A 39 -0.02 8.85 -12.47
CA ALA A 39 -0.43 10.24 -12.45
C ALA A 39 -1.76 10.49 -13.20
N ASN A 40 -2.13 9.60 -14.13
CA ASN A 40 -3.38 9.68 -14.89
C ASN A 40 -4.50 8.83 -14.30
N SER A 41 -4.34 8.27 -13.10
CA SER A 41 -5.36 7.41 -12.50
C SER A 41 -6.62 8.23 -12.16
N PRO A 42 -7.81 7.78 -12.57
CA PRO A 42 -9.07 8.46 -12.24
C PRO A 42 -9.37 8.44 -10.73
N ALA A 43 -8.66 7.61 -9.97
CA ALA A 43 -8.80 7.53 -8.52
C ALA A 43 -7.98 8.58 -7.77
N LEU A 44 -7.10 9.34 -8.44
CA LEU A 44 -6.27 10.36 -7.79
C LEU A 44 -6.91 11.74 -7.66
N GLY A 45 -8.11 11.97 -8.21
CA GLY A 45 -8.84 13.24 -8.09
C GLY A 45 -8.30 14.32 -9.00
#